data_AF-A0A9E1RH57-F1
#
_entry.id   AF-A0A9E1RH57-F1
#
_cell.length_a   1.000
_cell.length_b   1.000
_cell.length_c   1.000
_cell.angle_alpha   90.00
_cell.angle_beta   90.00
_cell.angle_gamma   90.00
#
_symmetry.space_group_name_H-M   'P 1'
#
loop_
_entity.id
_entity.type
_entity.pdbx_description
1 polymer ?
#
loop_
_entity_poly.entity_id
_entity_poly.type
_entity_poly.pdbx_seq_one_letter_code
_entity_poly.pdbx_strand_id
1 'polypeptide(L)'
;MKSLASITEKEIEIIKMALNDSISDMNTELKQELSPEQKNRLVDFKAKYSRVFDKLKQSGSIYALTETDLDIVAGGLNDAIDLIEDNLSDDLSDEDVEEYLAYKNDCQRLIDLLSL
;
A
#
# COMPACT_ATOMS: atom_id res chain seq x y z
N MET A 1 1.04 -16.24 -16.84
CA MET A 1 1.38 -15.87 -15.45
C MET A 1 2.82 -15.42 -15.40
N LYS A 2 3.09 -14.13 -15.16
CA LYS A 2 4.41 -13.72 -14.66
C LYS A 2 4.55 -14.36 -13.27
N SER A 3 5.73 -14.91 -12.98
CA SER A 3 5.95 -15.62 -11.72
C SER A 3 6.14 -14.61 -10.59
N LEU A 4 5.46 -14.82 -9.45
CA LEU A 4 5.75 -14.08 -8.21
C LEU A 4 7.20 -14.30 -7.73
N ALA A 5 7.95 -15.21 -8.36
CA ALA A 5 9.38 -15.44 -8.12
C ALA A 5 10.28 -14.26 -8.45
N SER A 6 9.77 -13.24 -9.15
CA SER A 6 10.52 -12.00 -9.38
C SER A 6 10.41 -11.00 -8.23
N ILE A 7 9.52 -11.20 -7.25
CA ILE A 7 9.38 -10.31 -6.10
C ILE A 7 10.52 -10.59 -5.10
N THR A 8 11.30 -9.55 -4.85
CA THR A 8 12.48 -9.47 -3.98
C THR A 8 12.12 -8.99 -2.57
N GLU A 9 13.06 -9.14 -1.64
CA GLU A 9 12.91 -8.61 -0.27
C GLU A 9 12.67 -7.10 -0.26
N LYS A 10 13.36 -6.33 -1.13
CA LYS A 10 13.15 -4.89 -1.27
C LYS A 10 11.71 -4.58 -1.67
N GLU A 11 11.15 -5.34 -2.59
CA GLU A 11 9.76 -5.16 -3.03
C GLU A 11 8.75 -5.53 -1.95
N ILE A 12 9.07 -6.50 -1.08
CA ILE A 12 8.27 -6.80 0.10
C ILE A 12 8.31 -5.65 1.11
N GLU A 13 9.45 -4.98 1.28
CA GLU A 13 9.51 -3.74 2.08
C GLU A 13 8.64 -2.63 1.50
N ILE A 14 8.68 -2.42 0.17
CA ILE A 14 7.84 -1.42 -0.51
C ILE A 14 6.35 -1.73 -0.30
N ILE A 15 5.94 -2.99 -0.43
CA ILE A 15 4.55 -3.39 -0.16
C ILE A 15 4.16 -3.11 1.29
N LYS A 16 5.04 -3.41 2.25
CA LYS A 16 4.79 -3.13 3.66
C LYS A 16 4.68 -1.64 3.93
N MET A 17 5.53 -0.81 3.30
CA MET A 17 5.44 0.65 3.38
C MET A 17 4.08 1.12 2.89
N ALA A 18 3.67 0.72 1.68
CA ALA A 18 2.39 1.13 1.08
C ALA A 18 1.19 0.77 1.97
N LEU A 19 1.13 -0.49 2.45
CA LEU A 19 0.07 -0.91 3.37
C LEU A 19 0.08 -0.10 4.67
N ASN A 20 1.25 0.20 5.22
CA ASN A 20 1.38 0.96 6.45
C ASN A 20 0.98 2.44 6.26
N ASP A 21 1.30 3.04 5.11
CA ASP A 21 0.94 4.41 4.77
C ASP A 21 -0.59 4.54 4.72
N SER A 22 -1.28 3.64 4.01
CA SER A 22 -2.74 3.63 3.97
C SER A 22 -3.36 3.38 5.36
N ILE A 23 -2.77 2.50 6.18
CA ILE A 23 -3.22 2.28 7.57
C ILE A 23 -3.06 3.57 8.40
N SER A 24 -1.97 4.30 8.22
CA SER A 24 -1.70 5.56 8.91
C SER A 24 -2.69 6.65 8.49
N ASP A 25 -2.99 6.74 7.20
CA ASP A 25 -3.97 7.67 6.66
C ASP A 25 -5.38 7.36 7.19
N MET A 26 -5.84 6.11 7.09
CA MET A 26 -7.13 5.68 7.67
C MET A 26 -7.21 5.96 9.18
N ASN A 27 -6.12 5.79 9.93
CA ASN A 27 -6.07 6.15 11.35
C ASN A 27 -6.24 7.65 11.60
N THR A 28 -5.79 8.48 10.67
CA THR A 28 -5.95 9.94 10.74
C THR A 28 -7.38 10.33 10.40
N GLU A 29 -7.95 9.77 9.33
CA GLU A 29 -9.34 9.99 8.93
C GLU A 29 -10.32 9.55 10.03
N LEU A 30 -10.08 8.40 10.67
CA LEU A 30 -10.93 7.87 11.76
C LEU A 30 -11.00 8.77 13.01
N LYS A 31 -10.11 9.76 13.14
CA LYS A 31 -10.16 10.76 14.23
C LYS A 31 -11.12 11.92 13.93
N GLN A 32 -11.56 12.06 12.68
CA GLN A 32 -12.48 13.10 12.25
C GLN A 32 -13.93 12.71 12.55
N GLU A 33 -14.85 13.67 12.41
CA GLU A 33 -16.28 13.42 12.50
C GLU A 33 -16.77 12.76 11.20
N LEU A 34 -17.15 11.48 11.29
CA LEU A 34 -17.57 10.65 10.17
C LEU A 34 -18.96 10.07 10.43
N SER A 35 -19.69 9.78 9.35
CA SER A 35 -20.91 8.99 9.47
C SER A 35 -20.58 7.57 9.99
N PRO A 36 -21.51 6.90 10.68
CA PRO A 36 -21.31 5.50 11.11
C PRO A 36 -20.92 4.57 9.95
N GLU A 37 -21.49 4.77 8.77
CA GLU A 37 -21.21 3.97 7.57
C GLU A 37 -19.80 4.21 7.02
N GLN A 38 -19.32 5.47 7.02
CA GLN A 38 -17.94 5.78 6.65
C GLN A 38 -16.96 5.16 7.64
N LYS A 39 -17.20 5.35 8.95
CA LYS A 39 -16.36 4.81 10.01
C LYS A 39 -16.25 3.28 9.95
N ASN A 40 -17.36 2.58 9.77
CA ASN A 40 -17.36 1.12 9.67
C ASN A 40 -16.55 0.64 8.46
N ARG A 41 -16.71 1.30 7.30
CA ARG A 41 -15.92 0.97 6.10
C ARG A 41 -14.42 1.13 6.32
N LEU A 42 -13.99 2.26 6.91
CA LEU A 42 -12.57 2.50 7.20
C LEU A 42 -12.01 1.49 8.20
N VAL A 43 -12.76 1.14 9.25
CA VAL A 43 -12.35 0.10 10.20
C VAL A 43 -12.17 -1.24 9.49
N ASP A 44 -13.08 -1.62 8.60
CA ASP A 44 -13.01 -2.88 7.85
C ASP A 44 -11.81 -2.92 6.89
N PHE A 45 -11.57 -1.84 6.14
CA PHE A 45 -10.41 -1.74 5.24
C PHE A 45 -9.09 -1.77 6.01
N LYS A 46 -8.98 -0.96 7.07
CA LYS A 46 -7.80 -0.94 7.95
C LYS A 46 -7.50 -2.33 8.51
N ALA A 47 -8.52 -3.06 8.96
CA ALA A 47 -8.35 -4.41 9.50
C ALA A 47 -7.81 -5.39 8.46
N LYS A 48 -8.30 -5.31 7.20
CA LYS A 48 -7.78 -6.12 6.08
C LYS A 48 -6.30 -5.81 5.80
N TYR A 49 -5.95 -4.53 5.71
CA TYR A 49 -4.58 -4.10 5.39
C TYR A 49 -3.61 -4.50 6.50
N SER A 50 -4.01 -4.27 7.76
CA SER A 50 -3.20 -4.64 8.94
C SER A 50 -2.92 -6.14 8.97
N ARG A 51 -3.92 -6.97 8.65
CA ARG A 51 -3.75 -8.44 8.58
C ARG A 51 -2.71 -8.85 7.53
N VAL A 52 -2.73 -8.24 6.35
CA VAL A 52 -1.78 -8.57 5.27
C VAL A 52 -0.38 -8.07 5.61
N PHE A 53 -0.28 -6.85 6.15
CA PHE A 53 0.97 -6.29 6.65
C PHE A 53 1.62 -7.20 7.70
N ASP A 54 0.84 -7.70 8.68
CA ASP A 54 1.34 -8.59 9.72
C ASP A 54 1.81 -9.93 9.17
N LYS A 55 1.11 -10.50 8.18
CA LYS A 55 1.56 -11.73 7.48
C LYS A 55 2.90 -11.52 6.80
N LEU A 56 3.09 -10.39 6.11
CA LEU A 56 4.36 -10.06 5.45
C LEU A 56 5.47 -9.80 6.46
N LYS A 57 5.17 -9.15 7.59
CA LYS A 57 6.14 -8.93 8.68
C LYS A 57 6.61 -10.24 9.32
N GLN A 58 5.71 -11.20 9.48
CA GLN A 58 6.03 -12.50 10.10
C GLN A 58 6.76 -13.44 9.15
N SER A 59 6.35 -13.49 7.88
CA SER A 59 6.88 -14.45 6.90
C SER A 59 8.05 -13.90 6.08
N GLY A 60 8.11 -12.58 5.88
CA GLY A 60 9.03 -11.95 4.94
C GLY A 60 8.81 -12.37 3.48
N SER A 61 7.65 -12.95 3.13
CA SER A 61 7.46 -13.60 1.83
C SER A 61 6.07 -13.37 1.25
N ILE A 62 6.02 -12.96 -0.02
CA ILE A 62 4.76 -12.82 -0.78
C ILE A 62 4.01 -14.16 -0.94
N TYR A 63 4.73 -15.28 -0.88
CA TYR A 63 4.13 -16.62 -1.01
C TYR A 63 3.30 -17.06 0.21
N ALA A 64 3.39 -16.32 1.31
CA ALA A 64 2.54 -16.54 2.47
C ALA A 64 1.13 -15.95 2.29
N LEU A 65 0.90 -15.22 1.20
CA LEU A 65 -0.36 -14.53 0.92
C LEU A 65 -1.30 -15.39 0.07
N THR A 66 -2.59 -15.33 0.37
CA THR A 66 -3.64 -15.89 -0.49
C THR A 66 -3.95 -14.92 -1.64
N GLU A 67 -4.67 -15.38 -2.67
CA GLU A 67 -5.12 -14.51 -3.78
C GLU A 67 -5.86 -13.27 -3.28
N THR A 68 -6.78 -13.44 -2.31
CA THR A 68 -7.47 -12.31 -1.68
C THR A 68 -6.54 -11.38 -0.90
N ASP A 69 -5.44 -11.89 -0.34
CA ASP A 69 -4.44 -11.03 0.29
C ASP A 69 -3.62 -10.28 -0.78
N LEU A 70 -3.38 -10.87 -1.96
CA LEU A 70 -2.74 -10.19 -3.08
C LEU A 70 -3.61 -9.07 -3.65
N ASP A 71 -4.93 -9.26 -3.72
CA ASP A 71 -5.87 -8.18 -4.07
C ASP A 71 -5.77 -7.01 -3.07
N ILE A 72 -5.62 -7.32 -1.78
CA ILE A 72 -5.42 -6.30 -0.73
C ILE A 72 -4.07 -5.59 -0.91
N VAL A 73 -3.00 -6.32 -1.26
CA VAL A 73 -1.71 -5.71 -1.59
C VAL A 73 -1.85 -4.74 -2.76
N ALA A 74 -2.51 -5.15 -3.84
CA ALA A 74 -2.76 -4.28 -4.99
C ALA A 74 -3.58 -3.05 -4.60
N GLY A 75 -4.57 -3.19 -3.71
CA GLY A 75 -5.32 -2.08 -3.13
C GLY A 75 -4.41 -1.09 -2.38
N GLY A 76 -3.61 -1.58 -1.44
CA GLY A 76 -2.70 -0.71 -0.67
C GLY A 76 -1.63 -0.02 -1.52
N LEU A 77 -1.14 -0.68 -2.59
CA LEU A 77 -0.22 -0.06 -3.54
C LEU A 77 -0.90 1.06 -4.35
N ASN A 78 -2.16 0.89 -4.75
CA ASN A 78 -2.92 1.95 -5.42
C ASN A 78 -3.19 3.12 -4.46
N ASP A 79 -3.61 2.84 -3.23
CA ASP A 79 -3.83 3.89 -2.23
C ASP A 79 -2.55 4.69 -1.96
N ALA A 80 -1.38 4.03 -1.93
CA ALA A 80 -0.09 4.72 -1.80
C ALA A 80 0.23 5.61 -3.01
N ILE A 81 -0.13 5.19 -4.23
CA ILE A 81 0.00 6.03 -5.43
C ILE A 81 -0.89 7.26 -5.31
N ASP A 82 -2.16 7.09 -4.94
CA ASP A 82 -3.11 8.18 -4.78
C ASP A 82 -2.63 9.18 -3.72
N LEU A 83 -2.13 8.67 -2.57
CA LEU A 83 -1.54 9.51 -1.52
C LEU A 83 -0.32 10.32 -2.03
N ILE A 84 0.54 9.73 -2.86
CA ILE A 84 1.67 10.47 -3.45
C ILE A 84 1.16 11.55 -4.41
N GLU A 85 0.19 11.22 -5.27
CA GLU A 85 -0.39 12.18 -6.23
C GLU A 85 -1.06 13.36 -5.53
N ASP A 86 -1.76 13.12 -4.42
CA ASP A 86 -2.40 14.16 -3.61
C ASP A 86 -1.40 15.08 -2.89
N ASN A 87 -0.20 14.57 -2.58
CA ASN A 87 0.83 15.32 -1.86
C ASN A 87 1.93 15.90 -2.78
N LEU A 88 1.94 15.53 -4.06
CA LEU A 88 2.87 16.09 -5.04
C LEU A 88 2.50 17.55 -5.31
N SER A 89 3.33 18.48 -4.82
CA SER A 89 3.08 19.92 -4.96
C SER A 89 4.35 20.66 -5.41
N ASP A 90 4.16 21.86 -5.97
CA ASP A 90 5.25 22.72 -6.47
C ASP A 90 6.18 23.26 -5.35
N ASP A 91 5.83 23.03 -4.08
CA ASP A 91 6.60 23.47 -2.90
C ASP A 91 7.66 22.46 -2.44
N LEU A 92 7.75 21.29 -3.09
CA LEU A 92 8.74 20.25 -2.79
C LEU A 92 10.10 20.55 -3.44
N SER A 93 11.19 20.06 -2.84
CA SER A 93 12.50 20.11 -3.49
C SER A 93 12.59 19.11 -4.64
N ASP A 94 13.48 19.37 -5.61
CA ASP A 94 13.71 18.43 -6.72
C ASP A 94 14.08 17.01 -6.23
N GLU A 95 14.85 16.93 -5.13
CA GLU A 95 15.23 15.66 -4.49
C GLU A 95 14.01 14.92 -3.92
N ASP A 96 13.14 15.62 -3.20
CA ASP A 96 11.90 15.03 -2.65
C ASP A 96 10.97 14.55 -3.78
N VAL A 97 10.85 15.34 -4.85
CA VAL A 97 10.03 14.98 -6.02
C VAL A 97 10.57 13.70 -6.67
N GLU A 98 11.88 13.57 -6.85
CA GLU A 98 12.50 12.36 -7.39
C GLU A 98 12.24 11.13 -6.52
N GLU A 99 12.33 11.26 -5.19
CA GLU A 99 12.03 10.17 -4.25
C GLU A 99 10.57 9.73 -4.31
N TYR A 100 9.63 10.69 -4.29
CA TYR A 100 8.20 10.39 -4.41
C TYR A 100 7.86 9.71 -5.72
N LEU A 101 8.42 10.17 -6.84
CA LEU A 101 8.21 9.55 -8.15
C LEU A 101 8.83 8.16 -8.22
N ALA A 102 10.00 7.93 -7.61
CA ALA A 102 10.62 6.61 -7.54
C ALA A 102 9.73 5.62 -6.76
N TYR A 103 9.21 6.03 -5.61
CA TYR A 103 8.31 5.19 -4.80
C TYR A 103 7.00 4.89 -5.53
N LYS A 104 6.39 5.90 -6.16
CA LYS A 104 5.21 5.73 -7.01
C LYS A 104 5.44 4.71 -8.13
N ASN A 105 6.57 4.85 -8.84
CA ASN A 105 6.93 3.94 -9.94
C ASN A 105 7.16 2.50 -9.45
N ASP A 106 7.78 2.34 -8.28
CA ASP A 106 7.94 1.03 -7.64
C ASP A 106 6.58 0.40 -7.28
N CYS A 107 5.62 1.20 -6.77
CA CYS A 107 4.27 0.73 -6.48
C CYS A 107 3.53 0.28 -7.75
N GLN A 108 3.57 1.10 -8.81
CA GLN A 108 2.93 0.76 -10.09
C GLN A 108 3.51 -0.53 -10.68
N ARG A 109 4.83 -0.68 -10.67
CA ARG A 109 5.50 -1.88 -11.17
C ARG A 109 5.07 -3.13 -10.39
N LEU A 110 4.86 -3.01 -9.09
CA LEU A 110 4.37 -4.12 -8.26
C LEU A 110 2.93 -4.48 -8.57
N ILE A 111 2.05 -3.50 -8.78
CA ILE A 111 0.67 -3.73 -9.24
C ILE A 111 0.69 -4.49 -10.58
N ASP A 112 1.54 -4.10 -11.52
CA ASP A 112 1.67 -4.76 -12.83
C ASP A 112 2.19 -6.21 -12.73
N LEU A 113 2.92 -6.54 -11.66
CA LEU A 113 3.38 -7.91 -11.37
C LEU A 113 2.28 -8.76 -10.72
N LEU A 114 1.40 -8.14 -9.94
CA LEU A 114 0.29 -8.79 -9.23
C LEU A 114 -0.95 -8.95 -10.12
N SER A 115 -1.15 -8.05 -11.09
CA SER A 115 -2.23 -8.10 -12.07
C SER A 115 -1.98 -9.21 -13.08
N LEU A 116 -2.57 -10.38 -12.83
CA LEU A 116 -2.49 -11.59 -13.67
C LEU A 116 -3.62 -11.68 -14.70
#